data_AF-A0A4P8EKN6-F1
#
_entry.id   AF-A0A4P8EKN6-F1
#
_cell.length_a   1.000
_cell.length_b   1.000
_cell.length_c   1.000
_cell.angle_alpha   90.00
_cell.angle_beta   90.00
_cell.angle_gamma   90.00
#
_symmetry.space_group_name_H-M   'P 1'
#
loop_
_entity.id
_entity.type
_entity.pdbx_description
1 polymer ?
#
loop_
_entity_poly.entity_id
_entity_poly.type
_entity_poly.pdbx_seq_one_letter_code
_entity_poly.pdbx_strand_id
1 'polypeptide(L)'
;MNDSIWFPLQEDCDLLARLETASGNDGFSGAAWMEKPGRAHRAHFQSYFLMFGARALGHPAFQAFWRRYPVSSRRASVLQHGEKGLSRAMSQAGLTAPALLSPELMMRNAEQASEADLCRIFDYAALTDPDMIAERDRILQANMTKTSRSTLLRLIERSAMNGHFVETHPYLAARVLGFHFLKKRKDTTGIEGRRQVLRALHAGDMPTPQAVMLDEITARDRRNIPADTNSQ
;
A
#
# COMPACT_ATOMS: atom_id res chain seq x y z
N MET A 1 5.24 -16.87 9.67
CA MET A 1 5.72 -15.95 8.60
C MET A 1 4.50 -15.31 7.95
N ASN A 2 4.52 -14.02 7.61
CA ASN A 2 3.34 -13.34 7.05
C ASN A 2 3.16 -13.68 5.57
N ASP A 3 2.06 -14.35 5.22
CA ASP A 3 1.80 -14.79 3.84
C ASP A 3 1.34 -13.67 2.89
N SER A 4 1.13 -12.46 3.43
CA SER A 4 0.57 -11.32 2.69
C SER A 4 1.62 -10.36 2.13
N ILE A 5 2.85 -10.33 2.66
CA ILE A 5 3.89 -9.38 2.26
C ILE A 5 5.30 -10.00 2.27
N TRP A 6 6.18 -9.53 1.38
CA TRP A 6 7.63 -9.63 1.57
C TRP A 6 8.11 -8.49 2.44
N PHE A 7 8.86 -8.81 3.48
CA PHE A 7 9.44 -7.87 4.44
C PHE A 7 10.54 -8.56 5.27
N PRO A 8 11.61 -7.86 5.64
CA PRO A 8 11.99 -6.55 5.12
C PRO A 8 12.53 -6.67 3.68
N LEU A 9 12.28 -5.66 2.85
CA LEU A 9 12.86 -5.65 1.49
C LEU A 9 14.32 -5.21 1.49
N GLN A 10 14.73 -4.28 2.35
CA GLN A 10 16.10 -3.77 2.43
C GLN A 10 16.74 -4.16 3.76
N GLU A 11 18.08 -4.21 3.83
CA GLU A 11 18.80 -4.52 5.07
C GLU A 11 18.71 -3.38 6.09
N ASP A 12 18.72 -2.14 5.62
CA ASP A 12 18.60 -0.89 6.40
C ASP A 12 17.15 -0.48 6.68
N CYS A 13 16.22 -1.44 6.66
CA CYS A 13 14.81 -1.18 6.87
C CYS A 13 14.51 -0.60 8.26
N ASP A 14 14.08 0.66 8.32
CA ASP A 14 13.78 1.40 9.56
C ASP A 14 12.28 1.50 9.90
N LEU A 15 11.40 0.82 9.14
CA LEU A 15 9.94 0.91 9.27
C LEU A 15 9.44 0.76 10.71
N LEU A 16 9.97 -0.21 11.46
CA LEU A 16 9.55 -0.48 12.84
C LEU A 16 10.00 0.65 13.76
N ALA A 17 11.25 1.11 13.66
CA ALA A 17 11.76 2.25 14.42
C ALA A 17 10.98 3.54 14.15
N ARG A 18 10.53 3.74 12.90
CA ARG A 18 9.66 4.86 12.52
C ARG A 18 8.27 4.76 13.13
N LEU A 19 7.70 3.56 13.24
CA LEU A 19 6.44 3.36 13.95
C LEU A 19 6.60 3.63 15.44
N GLU A 20 7.67 3.11 16.04
CA GLU A 20 7.99 3.27 17.47
C GLU A 20 8.23 4.73 17.87
N THR A 21 8.69 5.58 16.95
CA THR A 21 8.96 7.01 17.21
C THR A 21 7.89 7.95 16.64
N ALA A 22 6.87 7.42 15.96
CA ALA A 22 5.78 8.23 15.41
C ALA A 22 4.99 8.94 16.54
N SER A 23 4.47 10.13 16.22
CA SER A 23 3.58 10.85 17.14
C SER A 23 2.36 9.98 17.49
N GLY A 24 2.03 9.88 18.78
CA GLY A 24 0.95 9.01 19.26
C GLY A 24 1.29 7.52 19.28
N ASN A 25 2.58 7.14 19.25
CA ASN A 25 3.07 5.77 19.43
C ASN A 25 2.55 5.07 20.71
N ASP A 26 2.11 5.82 21.71
CA ASP A 26 1.46 5.30 22.91
C ASP A 26 0.04 4.75 22.66
N GLY A 27 -0.58 5.09 21.53
CA GLY A 27 -1.91 4.67 21.09
C GLY A 27 -1.90 3.44 20.18
N PHE A 28 -2.78 3.44 19.18
CA PHE A 28 -2.91 2.40 18.16
C PHE A 28 -2.49 2.95 16.80
N SER A 29 -1.43 2.39 16.22
CA SER A 29 -0.87 2.82 14.95
C SER A 29 -0.60 1.64 14.02
N GLY A 30 -0.23 1.96 12.78
CA GLY A 30 0.28 0.98 11.85
C GLY A 30 0.90 1.60 10.60
N ALA A 31 1.53 0.76 9.79
CA ALA A 31 2.25 1.25 8.61
C ALA A 31 1.32 1.86 7.56
N ALA A 32 0.18 1.23 7.27
CA ALA A 32 -0.69 1.63 6.16
C ALA A 32 -2.15 1.78 6.60
N TRP A 33 -2.67 3.00 6.54
CA TRP A 33 -4.08 3.34 6.71
C TRP A 33 -4.80 3.29 5.37
N MET A 34 -5.92 2.57 5.36
CA MET A 34 -6.78 2.40 4.20
C MET A 34 -8.06 3.17 4.43
N GLU A 35 -8.31 4.15 3.58
CA GLU A 35 -9.56 4.90 3.58
C GLU A 35 -10.04 5.09 2.14
N LYS A 36 -11.37 5.08 1.97
CA LYS A 36 -12.01 5.40 0.70
C LYS A 36 -12.86 6.65 0.89
N PRO A 37 -12.85 7.61 -0.06
CA PRO A 37 -13.72 8.78 0.03
C PRO A 37 -15.19 8.37 0.22
N GLY A 38 -15.88 9.08 1.10
CA GLY A 38 -17.27 8.77 1.47
C GLY A 38 -17.47 7.48 2.27
N ARG A 39 -16.39 6.77 2.67
CA ARG A 39 -16.46 5.51 3.43
C ARG A 39 -15.50 5.50 4.63
N ALA A 40 -15.37 6.62 5.32
CA ALA A 40 -14.58 6.75 6.56
C ALA A 40 -14.94 5.68 7.62
N HIS A 41 -16.21 5.27 7.70
CA HIS A 41 -16.65 4.18 8.59
C HIS A 41 -16.04 2.80 8.28
N ARG A 42 -15.35 2.65 7.14
CA ARG A 42 -14.60 1.45 6.72
C ARG A 42 -13.09 1.65 6.77
N ALA A 43 -12.64 2.80 7.25
CA ALA A 43 -11.22 3.09 7.35
C ALA A 43 -10.55 2.17 8.38
N HIS A 44 -9.35 1.70 8.05
CA HIS A 44 -8.64 0.73 8.89
C HIS A 44 -7.15 0.72 8.60
N PHE A 45 -6.35 0.35 9.60
CA PHE A 45 -5.00 -0.12 9.33
C PHE A 45 -5.04 -1.51 8.71
N GLN A 46 -4.13 -1.78 7.79
CA GLN A 46 -3.92 -3.14 7.31
C GLN A 46 -3.30 -4.01 8.43
N SER A 47 -3.59 -5.30 8.42
CA SER A 47 -3.20 -6.27 9.48
C SER A 47 -1.69 -6.48 9.68
N TYR A 48 -0.84 -5.78 8.95
CA TYR A 48 0.61 -5.92 9.03
C TYR A 48 1.23 -4.63 9.58
N PHE A 49 2.25 -4.78 10.43
CA PHE A 49 2.87 -3.69 11.20
C PHE A 49 1.87 -2.88 12.04
N LEU A 50 0.94 -3.56 12.72
CA LEU A 50 0.14 -2.92 13.76
C LEU A 50 0.99 -2.74 15.02
N MET A 51 0.91 -1.57 15.65
CA MET A 51 1.57 -1.28 16.91
C MET A 51 0.54 -0.82 17.95
N PHE A 52 0.69 -1.33 19.17
CA PHE A 52 -0.13 -0.97 20.32
C PHE A 52 0.80 -0.43 21.40
N GLY A 53 0.74 0.87 21.65
CA GLY A 53 1.41 1.48 22.77
C GLY A 53 0.67 1.29 24.09
N ALA A 54 1.28 1.78 25.17
CA ALA A 54 0.80 1.58 26.53
C ALA A 54 -0.64 2.08 26.75
N ARG A 55 -1.00 3.24 26.17
CA ARG A 55 -2.35 3.80 26.27
C ARG A 55 -3.38 2.92 25.57
N ALA A 56 -3.07 2.36 24.41
CA ALA A 56 -3.96 1.43 23.73
C ALA A 56 -4.12 0.10 24.47
N LEU A 57 -3.02 -0.51 24.92
CA LEU A 57 -3.04 -1.80 25.63
C LEU A 57 -3.81 -1.71 26.96
N GLY A 58 -3.66 -0.59 27.68
CA GLY A 58 -4.38 -0.34 28.94
C GLY A 58 -5.84 0.05 28.78
N HIS A 59 -6.31 0.36 27.57
CA HIS A 59 -7.65 0.91 27.36
C HIS A 59 -8.75 -0.17 27.41
N PRO A 60 -9.90 0.07 28.07
CA PRO A 60 -11.01 -0.89 28.13
C PRO A 60 -11.52 -1.34 26.76
N ALA A 61 -11.48 -0.45 25.75
CA ALA A 61 -11.89 -0.77 24.38
C ALA A 61 -11.03 -1.88 23.75
N PHE A 62 -9.71 -1.90 24.02
CA PHE A 62 -8.81 -2.92 23.50
C PHE A 62 -9.18 -4.29 24.08
N GLN A 63 -9.35 -4.36 25.39
CA GLN A 63 -9.79 -5.60 26.05
C GLN A 63 -11.18 -6.04 25.60
N ALA A 64 -12.12 -5.10 25.45
CA ALA A 64 -13.48 -5.41 25.00
C ALA A 64 -13.51 -5.97 23.57
N PHE A 65 -12.65 -5.45 22.70
CA PHE A 65 -12.47 -5.99 21.35
C PHE A 65 -11.99 -7.44 21.41
N TRP A 66 -10.88 -7.71 22.08
CA TRP A 66 -10.29 -9.07 22.10
C TRP A 66 -11.16 -10.10 22.80
N ARG A 67 -11.91 -9.71 23.85
CA ARG A 67 -12.89 -10.61 24.51
C ARG A 67 -14.04 -11.03 23.59
N ARG A 68 -14.35 -10.24 22.56
CA ARG A 68 -15.48 -10.47 21.64
C ARG A 68 -15.04 -10.87 20.23
N TYR A 69 -13.74 -10.90 19.96
CA TYR A 69 -13.22 -11.12 18.63
C TYR A 69 -13.50 -12.56 18.16
N PRO A 70 -14.29 -12.76 17.08
CA PRO A 70 -14.58 -14.08 16.58
C PRO A 70 -13.38 -14.62 15.79
N VAL A 71 -12.71 -15.64 16.34
CA VAL A 71 -11.65 -16.36 15.62
C VAL A 71 -12.27 -17.05 14.40
N SER A 72 -11.74 -16.78 13.21
CA SER A 72 -12.26 -17.31 11.96
C SER A 72 -11.15 -17.47 10.93
N SER A 73 -11.18 -18.56 10.16
CA SER A 73 -10.35 -18.75 8.98
C SER A 73 -10.93 -18.09 7.71
N ARG A 74 -12.20 -17.64 7.77
CA ARG A 74 -12.85 -16.99 6.63
C ARG A 74 -12.32 -15.57 6.47
N ARG A 75 -11.59 -15.32 5.37
CA ARG A 75 -11.00 -14.02 5.02
C ARG A 75 -11.97 -12.84 5.21
N ALA A 76 -13.21 -12.97 4.74
CA ALA A 76 -14.20 -11.89 4.89
C ALA A 76 -14.49 -11.54 6.36
N SER A 77 -14.53 -12.54 7.25
CA SER A 77 -14.70 -12.32 8.69
C SER A 77 -13.47 -11.68 9.32
N VAL A 78 -12.27 -12.15 8.97
CA VAL A 78 -11.00 -11.57 9.43
C VAL A 78 -10.88 -10.09 9.03
N LEU A 79 -11.27 -9.75 7.79
CA LEU A 79 -11.26 -8.36 7.34
C LEU A 79 -12.29 -7.50 8.07
N GLN A 80 -13.53 -8.01 8.21
CA GLN A 80 -14.63 -7.20 8.74
C GLN A 80 -14.58 -7.07 10.26
N HIS A 81 -14.37 -8.16 10.98
CA HIS A 81 -14.35 -8.20 12.44
C HIS A 81 -12.95 -8.02 13.01
N GLY A 82 -11.91 -8.39 12.26
CA GLY A 82 -10.51 -8.20 12.65
C GLY A 82 -10.04 -6.81 12.25
N GLU A 83 -9.48 -6.66 11.05
CA GLU A 83 -8.81 -5.42 10.60
C GLU A 83 -9.68 -4.17 10.78
N LYS A 84 -10.91 -4.19 10.22
CA LYS A 84 -11.84 -3.06 10.33
C LYS A 84 -12.46 -2.94 11.70
N GLY A 85 -12.80 -4.06 12.34
CA GLY A 85 -13.42 -4.08 13.66
C GLY A 85 -12.49 -3.49 14.72
N LEU A 86 -11.23 -3.92 14.72
CA LEU A 86 -10.18 -3.43 15.59
C LEU A 86 -9.94 -1.93 15.36
N SER A 87 -9.71 -1.53 14.11
CA SER A 87 -9.43 -0.13 13.78
C SER A 87 -10.57 0.80 14.18
N ARG A 88 -11.82 0.37 13.97
CA ARG A 88 -13.01 1.10 14.41
C ARG A 88 -13.09 1.20 15.94
N ALA A 89 -12.85 0.11 16.67
CA ALA A 89 -12.89 0.12 18.13
C ALA A 89 -11.83 1.06 18.72
N MET A 90 -10.62 1.06 18.16
CA MET A 90 -9.53 1.93 18.61
C MET A 90 -9.78 3.40 18.24
N SER A 91 -10.30 3.67 17.03
CA SER A 91 -10.64 5.02 16.57
C SER A 91 -11.78 5.64 17.39
N GLN A 92 -12.84 4.88 17.66
CA GLN A 92 -13.97 5.33 18.51
C GLN A 92 -13.54 5.62 19.95
N ALA A 93 -12.45 4.99 20.42
CA ALA A 93 -11.86 5.23 21.72
C ALA A 93 -10.84 6.38 21.73
N GLY A 94 -10.60 7.08 20.61
CA GLY A 94 -9.61 8.16 20.53
C GLY A 94 -8.16 7.67 20.66
N LEU A 95 -7.91 6.40 20.29
CA LEU A 95 -6.58 5.77 20.43
C LEU A 95 -5.77 5.80 19.13
N THR A 96 -6.40 6.05 17.97
CA THR A 96 -5.72 6.02 16.68
C THR A 96 -4.65 7.10 16.57
N ALA A 97 -3.45 6.69 16.16
CA ALA A 97 -2.35 7.57 15.81
C ALA A 97 -2.18 7.67 14.28
N PRO A 98 -1.42 8.65 13.76
CA PRO A 98 -1.12 8.75 12.34
C PRO A 98 -0.44 7.51 11.77
N ALA A 99 -0.76 7.18 10.52
CA ALA A 99 -0.08 6.15 9.74
C ALA A 99 1.20 6.69 9.10
N LEU A 100 2.15 5.80 8.81
CA LEU A 100 3.29 6.15 7.95
C LEU A 100 2.90 6.27 6.47
N LEU A 101 1.77 5.66 6.10
CA LEU A 101 1.23 5.66 4.75
C LEU A 101 -0.29 5.77 4.81
N SER A 102 -0.85 6.75 4.12
CA SER A 102 -2.29 6.95 3.97
C SER A 102 -2.61 7.56 2.60
N PRO A 103 -3.86 7.50 2.11
CA PRO A 103 -4.26 8.19 0.88
C PRO A 103 -3.90 9.69 0.90
N GLU A 104 -4.07 10.36 2.03
CA GLU A 104 -3.77 11.78 2.20
C GLU A 104 -2.26 12.05 2.09
N LEU A 105 -1.43 11.23 2.74
CA LEU A 105 0.03 11.33 2.64
C LEU A 105 0.53 11.05 1.23
N MET A 106 -0.05 10.05 0.57
CA MET A 106 0.26 9.71 -0.83
C MET A 106 -0.07 10.89 -1.76
N MET A 107 -1.27 11.46 -1.60
CA MET A 107 -1.71 12.57 -2.45
C MET A 107 -0.84 13.81 -2.23
N ARG A 108 -0.54 14.15 -0.97
CA ARG A 108 0.40 15.24 -0.65
C ARG A 108 1.77 15.03 -1.29
N ASN A 109 2.31 13.81 -1.25
CA ASN A 109 3.61 13.50 -1.87
C ASN A 109 3.56 13.61 -3.40
N ALA A 110 2.47 13.17 -4.03
CA ALA A 110 2.28 13.35 -5.47
C ALA A 110 2.13 14.84 -5.85
N GLU A 111 1.41 15.64 -5.06
CA GLU A 111 1.27 17.08 -5.25
C GLU A 111 2.59 17.83 -5.12
N GLN A 112 3.53 17.32 -4.33
CA GLN A 112 4.87 17.90 -4.14
C GLN A 112 5.92 17.31 -5.09
N ALA A 113 5.61 16.22 -5.81
CA ALA A 113 6.54 15.56 -6.70
C ALA A 113 6.91 16.45 -7.90
N SER A 114 8.17 16.35 -8.34
CA SER A 114 8.62 16.96 -9.60
C SER A 114 7.84 16.38 -10.79
N GLU A 115 7.89 17.05 -11.95
CA GLU A 115 7.25 16.51 -13.16
C GLU A 115 7.86 15.17 -13.60
N ALA A 116 9.19 15.06 -13.52
CA ALA A 116 9.90 13.80 -13.80
C ALA A 116 9.43 12.67 -12.86
N ASP A 117 9.28 12.97 -11.57
CA ASP A 117 8.78 11.99 -10.62
C ASP A 117 7.32 11.61 -10.85
N LEU A 118 6.46 12.56 -11.21
CA LEU A 118 5.08 12.25 -11.57
C LEU A 118 5.04 11.33 -12.80
N CYS A 119 5.90 11.57 -13.79
CA CYS A 119 6.02 10.67 -14.94
C CYS A 119 6.41 9.26 -14.49
N ARG A 120 7.41 9.11 -13.60
CA ARG A 120 7.80 7.79 -13.06
C ARG A 120 6.69 7.12 -12.24
N ILE A 121 5.98 7.88 -11.41
CA ILE A 121 4.83 7.37 -10.63
C ILE A 121 3.82 6.72 -11.57
N PHE A 122 3.55 7.35 -12.70
CA PHE A 122 2.60 6.86 -13.69
C PHE A 122 3.15 5.78 -14.59
N ASP A 123 4.40 5.88 -15.00
CA ASP A 123 5.08 4.83 -15.74
C ASP A 123 4.93 3.51 -14.98
N TYR A 124 5.29 3.51 -13.69
CA TYR A 124 5.20 2.33 -12.81
C TYR A 124 3.83 2.13 -12.13
N ALA A 125 2.77 2.79 -12.59
CA ALA A 125 1.43 2.57 -12.04
C ALA A 125 0.84 1.25 -12.57
N ALA A 126 0.36 0.43 -11.65
CA ALA A 126 -0.31 -0.84 -11.92
C ALA A 126 -1.81 -0.64 -12.16
N LEU A 127 -2.12 0.15 -13.19
CA LEU A 127 -3.48 0.37 -13.65
C LEU A 127 -3.98 -0.88 -14.39
N THR A 128 -5.19 -1.34 -14.06
CA THR A 128 -5.84 -2.49 -14.72
C THR A 128 -7.11 -2.09 -15.48
N ASP A 129 -7.51 -0.84 -15.38
CA ASP A 129 -8.65 -0.26 -16.09
C ASP A 129 -8.17 0.27 -17.46
N PRO A 130 -8.70 -0.24 -18.58
CA PRO A 130 -8.27 0.19 -19.93
C PRO A 130 -8.39 1.69 -20.17
N ASP A 131 -9.42 2.35 -19.64
CA ASP A 131 -9.63 3.78 -19.83
C ASP A 131 -8.58 4.59 -19.07
N MET A 132 -8.25 4.16 -17.84
CA MET A 132 -7.17 4.78 -17.06
C MET A 132 -5.79 4.56 -17.70
N ILE A 133 -5.56 3.38 -18.29
CA ILE A 133 -4.33 3.08 -19.04
C ILE A 133 -4.21 4.00 -20.26
N ALA A 134 -5.26 4.10 -21.07
CA ALA A 134 -5.27 4.95 -22.26
C ALA A 134 -5.16 6.45 -21.91
N GLU A 135 -5.73 6.87 -20.78
CA GLU A 135 -5.57 8.23 -20.24
C GLU A 135 -4.12 8.49 -19.81
N ARG A 136 -3.50 7.59 -19.05
CA ARG A 136 -2.08 7.66 -18.68
C ARG A 136 -1.20 7.79 -19.92
N ASP A 137 -1.35 6.89 -20.88
CA ASP A 137 -0.48 6.82 -22.06
C ASP A 137 -0.56 8.09 -22.90
N ARG A 138 -1.77 8.65 -23.09
CA ARG A 138 -1.95 9.95 -23.73
C ARG A 138 -1.23 11.07 -23.01
N ILE A 139 -1.29 11.10 -21.67
CA ILE A 139 -0.64 12.16 -20.90
C ILE A 139 0.89 12.04 -20.98
N LEU A 140 1.42 10.83 -20.86
CA LEU A 140 2.87 10.58 -20.95
C LEU A 140 3.42 10.88 -22.35
N GLN A 141 2.65 10.63 -23.42
CA GLN A 141 3.03 10.93 -24.80
C GLN A 141 2.99 12.43 -25.14
N ALA A 142 2.07 13.20 -24.54
CA ALA A 142 1.84 14.59 -24.92
C ALA A 142 2.92 15.58 -24.43
N ASN A 143 3.96 15.11 -23.73
CA ASN A 143 4.84 15.89 -22.86
C ASN A 143 4.04 16.66 -21.78
N MET A 144 4.59 16.73 -20.57
CA MET A 144 3.93 17.35 -19.39
C MET A 144 3.74 18.86 -19.57
N THR A 145 2.79 19.31 -20.39
CA THR A 145 2.38 20.72 -20.42
C THR A 145 1.58 21.05 -19.15
N LYS A 146 1.43 22.34 -18.79
CA LYS A 146 0.75 22.78 -17.54
C LYS A 146 -0.64 22.14 -17.29
N THR A 147 -1.32 21.68 -18.34
CA THR A 147 -2.63 20.99 -18.27
C THR A 147 -2.51 19.51 -17.82
N SER A 148 -1.35 18.89 -17.99
CA SER A 148 -1.09 17.47 -17.69
C SER A 148 -0.99 17.18 -16.19
N ARG A 149 -0.41 18.08 -15.39
CA ARG A 149 -0.21 17.84 -13.94
C ARG A 149 -1.52 17.65 -13.18
N SER A 150 -2.48 18.56 -13.34
CA SER A 150 -3.77 18.44 -12.65
C SER A 150 -4.54 17.18 -13.05
N THR A 151 -4.38 16.75 -14.30
CA THR A 151 -5.00 15.54 -14.85
C THR A 151 -4.38 14.28 -14.24
N LEU A 152 -3.04 14.23 -14.13
CA LEU A 152 -2.34 13.16 -13.43
C LEU A 152 -2.74 13.07 -11.96
N LEU A 153 -2.81 14.20 -11.24
CA LEU A 153 -3.24 14.17 -9.83
C LEU A 153 -4.67 13.63 -9.68
N ARG A 154 -5.61 14.02 -10.56
CA ARG A 154 -6.96 13.43 -10.58
C ARG A 154 -6.95 11.94 -10.90
N LEU A 155 -6.04 11.48 -11.77
CA LEU A 155 -5.90 10.05 -12.08
C LEU A 155 -5.32 9.27 -10.89
N ILE A 156 -4.38 9.84 -10.12
CA ILE A 156 -3.91 9.26 -8.85
C ILE A 156 -5.08 9.14 -7.88
N GLU A 157 -5.84 10.21 -7.68
CA GLU A 157 -7.01 10.22 -6.80
C GLU A 157 -7.99 9.10 -7.19
N ARG A 158 -8.43 9.07 -8.45
CA ARG A 158 -9.37 8.06 -8.98
C ARG A 158 -8.87 6.63 -8.80
N SER A 159 -7.59 6.39 -9.07
CA SER A 159 -7.00 5.05 -8.97
C SER A 159 -6.75 4.64 -7.51
N ALA A 160 -6.46 5.58 -6.61
CA ALA A 160 -6.33 5.35 -5.17
C ALA A 160 -7.68 5.02 -4.49
N MET A 161 -8.80 5.54 -4.99
CA MET A 161 -10.16 5.24 -4.48
C MET A 161 -10.53 3.75 -4.49
N ASN A 162 -9.83 2.93 -5.27
CA ASN A 162 -10.02 1.49 -5.30
C ASN A 162 -9.57 0.80 -4.00
N GLY A 163 -8.84 1.49 -3.12
CA GLY A 163 -8.43 1.00 -1.80
C GLY A 163 -7.32 -0.04 -1.85
N HIS A 164 -6.52 -0.03 -2.92
CA HIS A 164 -5.36 -0.89 -3.15
C HIS A 164 -4.18 -0.03 -3.60
N PHE A 165 -4.04 1.16 -3.02
CA PHE A 165 -3.11 2.18 -3.53
C PHE A 165 -1.65 1.75 -3.45
N VAL A 166 -1.27 0.88 -2.50
CA VAL A 166 0.09 0.33 -2.41
C VAL A 166 0.38 -0.57 -3.61
N GLU A 167 -0.61 -1.34 -4.04
CA GLU A 167 -0.50 -2.21 -5.20
C GLU A 167 -0.64 -1.44 -6.52
N THR A 168 -1.52 -0.43 -6.57
CA THR A 168 -1.76 0.40 -7.77
C THR A 168 -0.63 1.38 -8.04
N HIS A 169 -0.02 1.95 -7.00
CA HIS A 169 1.08 2.92 -7.11
C HIS A 169 2.29 2.48 -6.29
N PRO A 170 2.95 1.36 -6.64
CA PRO A 170 4.04 0.81 -5.85
C PRO A 170 5.24 1.76 -5.78
N TYR A 171 5.51 2.52 -6.85
CA TYR A 171 6.57 3.53 -6.87
C TYR A 171 6.30 4.70 -5.93
N LEU A 172 5.09 5.26 -5.96
CA LEU A 172 4.72 6.33 -5.03
C LEU A 172 4.72 5.81 -3.57
N ALA A 173 4.18 4.62 -3.33
CA ALA A 173 4.17 4.02 -2.00
C ALA A 173 5.59 3.78 -1.47
N ALA A 174 6.51 3.32 -2.34
CA ALA A 174 7.92 3.16 -2.02
C ALA A 174 8.58 4.49 -1.63
N ARG A 175 8.25 5.59 -2.32
CA ARG A 175 8.78 6.94 -1.98
C ARG A 175 8.27 7.48 -0.65
N VAL A 176 6.98 7.28 -0.36
CA VAL A 176 6.39 7.76 0.90
C VAL A 176 6.88 6.92 2.07
N LEU A 177 6.91 5.60 1.89
CA LEU A 177 7.16 4.67 2.98
C LEU A 177 8.64 4.27 3.11
N GLY A 178 9.50 4.40 2.09
CA GLY A 178 10.88 3.92 2.14
C GLY A 178 11.09 2.49 1.62
N PHE A 179 10.25 2.02 0.69
CA PHE A 179 10.30 0.69 0.05
C PHE A 179 10.55 -0.50 1.00
N HIS A 180 9.88 -0.54 2.15
CA HIS A 180 10.14 -1.57 3.16
C HIS A 180 9.46 -2.92 2.92
N PHE A 181 8.32 -2.94 2.21
CA PHE A 181 7.56 -4.17 1.96
C PHE A 181 6.88 -4.17 0.60
N LEU A 182 6.54 -5.37 0.11
CA LEU A 182 5.75 -5.57 -1.11
C LEU A 182 4.63 -6.60 -0.87
N LYS A 183 3.43 -6.36 -1.42
CA LYS A 183 2.26 -7.24 -1.27
C LYS A 183 2.38 -8.52 -2.13
N LYS A 184 2.09 -9.68 -1.53
CA LYS A 184 2.07 -11.01 -2.20
C LYS A 184 0.74 -11.35 -2.89
N ARG A 185 -0.14 -10.37 -3.12
CA ARG A 185 -1.49 -10.60 -3.67
C ARG A 185 -1.47 -11.26 -5.05
N LYS A 186 -2.48 -12.09 -5.32
CA LYS A 186 -2.57 -12.91 -6.54
C LYS A 186 -3.63 -12.43 -7.54
N ASP A 187 -4.36 -11.37 -7.21
CA ASP A 187 -5.30 -10.76 -8.16
C ASP A 187 -4.56 -9.90 -9.19
N THR A 188 -5.26 -9.50 -10.25
CA THR A 188 -4.70 -8.78 -11.40
C THR A 188 -3.88 -7.57 -10.99
N THR A 189 -4.42 -6.68 -10.14
CA THR A 189 -3.70 -5.50 -9.64
C THR A 189 -2.49 -5.87 -8.80
N GLY A 190 -2.58 -6.92 -7.98
CA GLY A 190 -1.44 -7.40 -7.19
C GLY A 190 -0.34 -8.02 -8.03
N ILE A 191 -0.68 -8.68 -9.14
CA ILE A 191 0.29 -9.20 -10.10
C ILE A 191 0.96 -8.05 -10.86
N GLU A 192 0.15 -7.14 -11.38
CA GLU A 192 0.63 -5.99 -12.13
C GLU A 192 1.53 -5.09 -11.27
N GLY A 193 1.13 -4.81 -10.02
CA GLY A 193 1.95 -4.04 -9.07
C GLY A 193 3.35 -4.61 -8.87
N ARG A 194 3.49 -5.95 -8.80
CA ARG A 194 4.81 -6.57 -8.70
C ARG A 194 5.62 -6.48 -9.98
N ARG A 195 4.97 -6.60 -11.15
CA ARG A 195 5.65 -6.43 -12.44
C ARG A 195 6.20 -5.02 -12.59
N GLN A 196 5.43 -4.02 -12.16
CA GLN A 196 5.87 -2.63 -12.15
C GLN A 196 7.05 -2.41 -11.20
N VAL A 197 7.05 -3.03 -10.01
CA VAL A 197 8.22 -3.02 -9.12
C VAL A 197 9.44 -3.66 -9.79
N LEU A 198 9.30 -4.86 -10.37
CA LEU A 198 10.41 -5.53 -11.06
C LEU A 198 10.96 -4.70 -12.23
N ARG A 199 10.09 -4.01 -12.97
CA ARG A 199 10.51 -3.10 -14.04
C ARG A 199 11.30 -1.90 -13.48
N ALA A 200 10.81 -1.29 -12.40
CA ALA A 200 11.51 -0.18 -11.75
C ALA A 200 12.86 -0.59 -11.16
N LEU A 201 12.96 -1.80 -10.61
CA LEU A 201 14.23 -2.37 -10.14
C LEU A 201 15.21 -2.59 -11.28
N HIS A 202 14.76 -3.13 -12.42
CA HIS A 202 15.61 -3.32 -13.60
C HIS A 202 16.11 -1.99 -14.19
N ALA A 203 15.27 -0.95 -14.15
CA ALA A 203 15.63 0.39 -14.58
C ALA A 203 16.52 1.16 -13.60
N GLY A 204 16.73 0.66 -12.37
CA GLY A 204 17.47 1.34 -11.32
C GLY A 204 16.71 2.49 -10.65
N ASP A 205 15.39 2.59 -10.86
CA ASP A 205 14.54 3.64 -10.29
C ASP A 205 14.07 3.31 -8.85
N MET A 206 14.26 2.09 -8.37
CA MET A 206 13.94 1.66 -7.01
C MET A 206 15.16 1.06 -6.30
N PRO A 207 15.25 1.16 -4.95
CA PRO A 207 16.28 0.48 -4.18
C PRO A 207 16.21 -1.04 -4.39
N THR A 208 17.37 -1.68 -4.50
CA THR A 208 17.43 -3.13 -4.71
C THR A 208 17.07 -3.87 -3.41
N PRO A 209 16.11 -4.82 -3.43
CA PRO A 209 15.82 -5.66 -2.28
C PRO A 209 17.00 -6.59 -1.93
N GLN A 210 16.98 -7.14 -0.73
CA GLN A 210 17.80 -8.28 -0.33
C GLN A 210 17.66 -9.41 -1.36
N ALA A 211 18.79 -10.06 -1.70
CA ALA A 211 18.84 -11.08 -2.76
C ALA A 211 17.77 -12.16 -2.58
N VAL A 212 17.61 -12.68 -1.36
CA VAL A 212 16.60 -13.71 -1.04
C VAL A 212 15.16 -13.23 -1.31
N MET A 213 14.87 -11.95 -1.05
CA MET A 213 13.55 -11.37 -1.31
C MET A 213 13.34 -11.18 -2.81
N LEU A 214 14.35 -10.66 -3.52
CA LEU A 214 14.30 -10.47 -4.95
C LEU A 214 14.09 -11.80 -5.69
N ASP A 215 14.80 -12.86 -5.28
CA ASP A 215 14.63 -14.20 -5.81
C ASP A 215 13.22 -14.74 -5.58
N GLU A 216 12.67 -14.58 -4.37
CA GLU A 216 11.31 -15.04 -4.07
C GLU A 216 10.24 -14.26 -4.86
N ILE A 217 10.40 -12.93 -4.97
CA ILE A 217 9.50 -12.05 -5.76
C ILE A 217 9.51 -12.50 -7.22
N THR A 218 10.70 -12.70 -7.80
CA THR A 218 10.90 -13.10 -9.19
C THR A 218 10.33 -14.49 -9.45
N ALA A 219 10.63 -15.46 -8.58
CA ALA A 219 10.09 -16.81 -8.68
C ALA A 219 8.57 -16.84 -8.56
N ARG A 220 7.99 -15.99 -7.69
CA ARG A 220 6.53 -15.86 -7.57
C ARG A 220 5.91 -15.23 -8.82
N ASP A 221 6.54 -14.21 -9.40
CA ASP A 221 5.98 -13.59 -10.59
C ASP A 221 5.97 -14.52 -11.81
N ARG A 222 7.05 -15.29 -12.00
CA ARG A 222 7.14 -16.34 -13.04
C ARG A 222 6.00 -17.37 -12.94
N ARG A 223 5.62 -17.76 -11.73
CA ARG A 223 4.48 -18.69 -11.49
C ARG A 223 3.10 -18.10 -11.81
N ASN A 224 3.00 -16.77 -11.94
CA ASN A 224 1.76 -16.09 -12.28
C ASN A 224 1.64 -15.79 -13.78
N ILE A 225 2.60 -16.25 -14.59
CA ILE A 225 2.45 -16.29 -16.04
C ILE A 225 1.44 -17.41 -16.35
N PRO A 226 0.30 -17.12 -17.03
CA PRO A 226 -0.61 -18.16 -17.46
C PRO A 226 0.16 -19.22 -18.25
N ALA A 227 -0.10 -20.50 -17.99
CA ALA A 227 0.39 -21.59 -18.81
C ALA A 227 -0.38 -21.59 -20.14
N ASP A 228 -0.12 -20.60 -20.98
CA ASP A 228 -0.49 -20.57 -22.41
C ASP A 228 0.14 -19.32 -23.05
N THR A 229 1.38 -19.49 -23.52
CA THR A 229 1.99 -18.72 -24.62
C THR A 229 3.00 -19.58 -25.41
N ASN A 230 2.92 -20.91 -25.26
CA ASN A 230 3.53 -21.87 -26.18
C ASN A 230 2.41 -22.64 -26.86
N SER A 231 1.71 -21.97 -27.77
CA SER A 231 0.93 -22.62 -28.82
C SER A 231 0.81 -21.64 -29.98
N GLN A 232 1.48 -22.02 -31.07
CA GLN A 232 1.59 -21.43 -32.42
C GLN A 232 2.78 -20.49 -32.64
#